data_AF-A0A8C5QIV2-F1
#
_entry.id   AF-A0A8C5QIV2-F1
#
_cell.length_a   1.000
_cell.length_b   1.000
_cell.length_c   1.000
_cell.angle_alpha   90.00
_cell.angle_beta   90.00
_cell.angle_gamma   90.00
#
_symmetry.space_group_name_H-M   'P 1'
#
loop_
_entity.id
_entity.type
_entity.pdbx_description
1 polymer ?
#
loop_
_entity_poly.entity_id
_entity_poly.type
_entity_poly.pdbx_seq_one_letter_code
_entity_poly.pdbx_strand_id
1 'polypeptide(L)'
;MLGLGIILFFCFNAAHSQFPRPCTTDAAFRTKSCCPLWKDKSPCGSLSGRGRCRDWAGTKRSQIPQVDDDRLDWPRFYYDNTCECYGNYSGFDCGDCRPGHFGDKCDRKKMIIRREIRELTFLEKKRLFSYLALAKTTKCKDFVVLSTGDRHHRETYRYVDASLYDVFAWMHYYAMKPILLNNTFDPIKNFAHQGPAFPGWHRLAILFLERQIQLMTGDEDFAIPYYDWRGEKNCSICTDDLLGTNNAQGILNPYSHFSFWRAICSGFNYPDAYCPTADTEYKMERLHRKPGTTPYALNMPTFLDVENVLKLKDLDTPPFNESSLRSFRNALEGFLAPDGVTLKRSMHNLIHIYLGGTMSQIPISSNDPIFILHHSFVDKIFEQWIARYNASPGSYPENNELGQMPNDCIIPFFPCHRNKDIIRKSTEFGYRFSTYNDKGW
;
A
#
# COMPACT_ATOMS: atom_id res chain seq x y z
N MET A 1 2.31 -10.76 -62.88
CA MET A 1 1.88 -11.73 -61.84
C MET A 1 2.44 -11.27 -60.51
N LEU A 2 1.61 -11.23 -59.48
CA LEU A 2 1.89 -11.60 -58.08
C LEU A 2 3.28 -11.23 -57.50
N GLY A 3 3.37 -10.06 -56.86
CA GLY A 3 4.40 -9.79 -55.87
C GLY A 3 4.02 -10.38 -54.50
N LEU A 4 5.00 -10.88 -53.74
CA LEU A 4 4.76 -11.44 -52.40
C LEU A 4 4.58 -10.31 -51.37
N GLY A 5 3.37 -10.18 -50.83
CA GLY A 5 3.13 -9.39 -49.62
C GLY A 5 3.53 -10.17 -48.38
N ILE A 6 4.54 -9.70 -47.65
CA ILE A 6 4.92 -10.28 -46.35
C ILE A 6 3.89 -9.84 -45.30
N ILE A 7 3.04 -10.76 -44.87
CA ILE A 7 2.06 -10.52 -43.80
C ILE A 7 2.81 -10.57 -42.45
N LEU A 8 3.18 -9.39 -41.95
CA LEU A 8 3.61 -9.21 -40.57
C LEU A 8 2.41 -9.47 -39.64
N PHE A 9 2.39 -10.66 -39.03
CA PHE A 9 1.49 -10.97 -37.92
C PHE A 9 1.87 -10.11 -36.70
N PHE A 10 1.21 -8.95 -36.57
CA PHE A 10 1.21 -8.20 -35.33
C PHE A 10 0.50 -9.00 -34.24
N CYS A 11 1.26 -9.66 -33.38
CA CYS A 11 0.75 -10.18 -32.11
C CYS A 11 0.30 -9.01 -31.25
N PHE A 12 -1.02 -8.85 -31.08
CA PHE A 12 -1.61 -7.87 -30.17
C PHE A 12 -1.30 -8.26 -28.71
N ASN A 13 -0.20 -7.72 -28.18
CA ASN A 13 0.17 -7.86 -26.78
C ASN A 13 -0.80 -7.04 -25.90
N ALA A 14 -1.78 -7.70 -25.29
CA ALA A 14 -2.71 -7.07 -24.34
C ALA A 14 -2.01 -6.86 -22.97
N ALA A 15 -1.94 -5.60 -22.51
CA ALA A 15 -0.98 -5.10 -21.53
C ALA A 15 -1.65 -4.50 -20.26
N HIS A 16 -1.25 -4.92 -19.03
CA HIS A 16 -2.09 -4.80 -17.82
C HIS A 16 -1.32 -4.91 -16.42
N SER A 17 -1.18 -3.87 -15.54
CA SER A 17 -0.42 -3.75 -14.21
C SER A 17 -1.01 -3.32 -12.77
N GLN A 18 -1.55 -4.13 -11.79
CA GLN A 18 -2.42 -3.92 -10.51
C GLN A 18 -3.99 -4.25 -10.34
N PHE A 19 -4.43 -5.53 -10.43
CA PHE A 19 -5.72 -6.30 -10.23
C PHE A 19 -5.43 -7.74 -10.78
N PRO A 20 -5.70 -8.91 -10.17
CA PRO A 20 -5.15 -10.19 -10.69
C PRO A 20 -5.28 -10.45 -12.21
N ARG A 21 -4.15 -10.57 -12.95
CA ARG A 21 -4.08 -10.52 -14.43
C ARG A 21 -4.96 -11.54 -15.17
N PRO A 22 -5.16 -12.77 -14.68
CA PRO A 22 -6.12 -13.70 -15.30
C PRO A 22 -7.60 -13.28 -15.14
N CYS A 23 -7.91 -12.40 -14.18
CA CYS A 23 -9.28 -12.03 -13.81
C CYS A 23 -9.82 -10.79 -14.54
N THR A 24 -8.99 -10.09 -15.31
CA THR A 24 -9.39 -8.86 -16.00
C THR A 24 -9.56 -9.08 -17.50
N THR A 25 -10.29 -10.14 -17.80
CA THR A 25 -10.73 -10.51 -19.15
C THR A 25 -12.24 -10.39 -19.21
N ASP A 26 -12.81 -10.16 -20.40
CA ASP A 26 -14.27 -10.14 -20.56
C ASP A 26 -14.94 -11.41 -20.02
N ALA A 27 -14.26 -12.56 -20.09
CA ALA A 27 -14.75 -13.81 -19.55
C ALA A 27 -14.94 -13.71 -18.03
N ALA A 28 -13.89 -13.31 -17.31
CA ALA A 28 -13.92 -13.16 -15.86
C ALA A 28 -14.90 -12.06 -15.38
N PHE A 29 -15.06 -10.97 -16.13
CA PHE A 29 -16.07 -9.94 -15.83
C PHE A 29 -17.50 -10.39 -16.13
N ARG A 30 -17.76 -11.08 -17.27
CA ARG A 30 -19.09 -11.63 -17.61
C ARG A 30 -19.52 -12.72 -16.63
N THR A 31 -18.61 -13.57 -16.17
CA THR A 31 -18.90 -14.59 -15.15
C THR A 31 -18.76 -14.08 -13.72
N LYS A 32 -18.34 -12.82 -13.53
CA LYS A 32 -17.93 -12.24 -12.24
C LYS A 32 -17.11 -13.21 -11.37
N SER A 33 -16.08 -13.81 -11.94
CA SER A 33 -15.28 -14.85 -11.28
C SER A 33 -13.79 -14.56 -11.42
N CYS A 34 -13.12 -14.42 -10.29
CA CYS A 34 -11.67 -14.33 -10.18
C CYS A 34 -11.13 -15.54 -9.43
N CYS A 35 -11.12 -16.69 -10.11
CA CYS A 35 -10.58 -17.95 -9.61
C CYS A 35 -9.56 -18.57 -10.58
N PRO A 36 -8.34 -18.01 -10.70
CA PRO A 36 -7.38 -18.44 -11.73
C PRO A 36 -6.88 -19.87 -11.54
N LEU A 37 -6.38 -20.46 -12.63
CA LEU A 37 -5.78 -21.78 -12.62
C LEU A 37 -4.36 -21.73 -12.08
N TRP A 38 -4.06 -22.54 -11.06
CA TRP A 38 -2.69 -22.67 -10.53
C TRP A 38 -1.81 -23.56 -11.43
N LYS A 39 -0.56 -23.82 -10.99
CA LYS A 39 0.40 -24.73 -11.66
C LYS A 39 -0.21 -26.10 -12.01
N ASP A 40 -1.09 -26.62 -11.16
CA ASP A 40 -1.81 -27.90 -11.33
C ASP A 40 -3.01 -27.85 -12.30
N LYS A 41 -3.23 -26.71 -12.96
CA LYS A 41 -4.34 -26.44 -13.90
C LYS A 41 -5.74 -26.45 -13.28
N SER A 42 -5.85 -26.46 -11.96
CA SER A 42 -7.13 -26.33 -11.25
C SER A 42 -7.36 -24.90 -10.73
N PRO A 43 -8.62 -24.43 -10.65
CA PRO A 43 -8.93 -23.17 -10.00
C PRO A 43 -8.44 -23.17 -8.55
N CYS A 44 -7.72 -22.11 -8.16
CA CYS A 44 -7.23 -21.90 -6.79
C CYS A 44 -6.33 -23.02 -6.23
N GLY A 45 -5.66 -23.81 -7.10
CA GLY A 45 -4.81 -24.94 -6.69
C GLY A 45 -5.57 -26.03 -5.92
N SER A 46 -6.85 -26.24 -6.24
CA SER A 46 -7.75 -27.17 -5.56
C SER A 46 -7.36 -28.64 -5.73
N LEU A 47 -6.79 -29.06 -6.86
CA LEU A 47 -6.25 -30.42 -7.02
C LEU A 47 -5.03 -30.66 -6.10
N SER A 48 -4.28 -29.62 -5.78
CA SER A 48 -3.16 -29.64 -4.83
C SER A 48 -3.55 -29.28 -3.39
N GLY A 49 -4.85 -29.15 -3.10
CA GLY A 49 -5.35 -28.82 -1.76
C GLY A 49 -4.98 -27.41 -1.26
N ARG A 50 -4.62 -26.46 -2.14
CA ARG A 50 -4.22 -25.10 -1.76
C ARG A 50 -5.39 -24.18 -1.42
N GLY A 51 -6.55 -24.43 -2.02
CA GLY A 51 -7.75 -23.63 -1.83
C GLY A 51 -8.93 -24.14 -2.66
N ARG A 52 -9.94 -23.30 -2.82
CA ARG A 52 -11.06 -23.50 -3.76
C ARG A 52 -11.54 -22.18 -4.33
N CYS A 53 -12.20 -22.23 -5.48
CA CYS A 53 -13.08 -21.13 -5.87
C CYS A 53 -14.28 -21.09 -4.93
N ARG A 54 -14.62 -19.92 -4.38
CA ARG A 54 -15.72 -19.73 -3.45
C ARG A 54 -16.65 -18.61 -3.94
N ASP A 55 -17.95 -18.91 -3.89
CA ASP A 55 -19.03 -17.95 -4.10
C ASP A 55 -19.28 -17.13 -2.83
N TRP A 56 -19.50 -15.83 -3.00
CA TRP A 56 -19.79 -14.84 -1.96
C TRP A 56 -21.15 -14.14 -2.16
N ALA A 57 -21.95 -14.53 -3.15
CA ALA A 57 -23.28 -13.98 -3.38
C ALA A 57 -24.24 -14.23 -2.21
N GLY A 58 -24.06 -15.34 -1.48
CA GLY A 58 -24.90 -15.72 -0.34
C GLY A 58 -24.56 -15.05 1.01
N THR A 59 -23.46 -14.32 1.15
CA THR A 59 -23.12 -13.66 2.43
C THR A 59 -23.93 -12.37 2.60
N LYS A 60 -24.71 -12.28 3.70
CA LYS A 60 -25.60 -11.15 3.99
C LYS A 60 -24.87 -9.81 3.87
N ARG A 61 -25.34 -8.99 2.91
CA ARG A 61 -25.03 -7.56 2.78
C ARG A 61 -25.46 -6.85 4.09
N SER A 62 -24.58 -6.05 4.69
CA SER A 62 -25.01 -4.95 5.57
C SER A 62 -25.94 -4.02 4.79
N GLN A 63 -26.80 -3.24 5.42
CA GLN A 63 -27.60 -2.23 4.69
C GLN A 63 -26.75 -1.00 4.33
N ILE A 64 -25.74 -1.21 3.49
CA ILE A 64 -25.01 -0.15 2.80
C ILE A 64 -26.00 0.53 1.83
N PRO A 65 -26.08 1.88 1.76
CA PRO A 65 -26.97 2.63 0.86
C PRO A 65 -26.86 2.29 -0.65
N GLN A 66 -27.51 3.08 -1.50
CA GLN A 66 -27.10 3.11 -2.91
C GLN A 66 -25.65 3.62 -2.96
N VAL A 67 -24.80 2.80 -3.56
CA VAL A 67 -23.35 2.97 -3.57
C VAL A 67 -22.90 2.74 -4.99
N ASP A 68 -22.35 3.80 -5.58
CA ASP A 68 -21.88 3.82 -6.95
C ASP A 68 -20.33 3.74 -7.01
N ASP A 69 -19.64 3.70 -5.85
CA ASP A 69 -18.20 3.49 -5.74
C ASP A 69 -17.79 2.01 -5.90
N ASP A 70 -16.86 1.76 -6.82
CA ASP A 70 -16.33 0.45 -7.17
C ASP A 70 -15.55 -0.25 -6.04
N ARG A 71 -15.20 0.48 -4.98
CA ARG A 71 -14.40 0.00 -3.84
C ARG A 71 -15.23 -0.47 -2.64
N LEU A 72 -16.47 0.02 -2.49
CA LEU A 72 -17.19 -0.11 -1.22
C LEU A 72 -17.77 -1.49 -0.90
N ASP A 73 -17.80 -2.40 -1.88
CA ASP A 73 -18.06 -3.83 -1.67
C ASP A 73 -16.93 -4.65 -2.28
N TRP A 74 -15.67 -4.30 -1.97
CA TRP A 74 -14.50 -4.94 -2.55
C TRP A 74 -14.32 -6.40 -2.11
N PRO A 75 -14.00 -7.35 -3.00
CA PRO A 75 -13.90 -7.23 -4.46
C PRO A 75 -15.21 -7.59 -5.20
N ARG A 76 -16.33 -7.73 -4.50
CA ARG A 76 -17.63 -8.21 -5.02
C ARG A 76 -18.31 -7.29 -6.04
N PHE A 77 -17.96 -6.00 -6.06
CA PHE A 77 -18.32 -5.11 -7.19
C PHE A 77 -17.82 -5.68 -8.54
N TYR A 78 -16.64 -6.32 -8.53
CA TYR A 78 -16.03 -6.93 -9.71
C TYR A 78 -16.35 -8.43 -9.84
N TYR A 79 -16.26 -9.19 -8.75
CA TYR A 79 -16.35 -10.66 -8.77
C TYR A 79 -17.18 -11.23 -7.61
N ASP A 80 -18.28 -11.91 -7.92
CA ASP A 80 -19.09 -12.65 -6.95
C ASP A 80 -18.35 -13.91 -6.46
N ASN A 81 -17.41 -14.43 -7.26
CA ASN A 81 -16.59 -15.62 -6.97
C ASN A 81 -15.09 -15.29 -6.90
N THR A 82 -14.41 -15.72 -5.84
CA THR A 82 -12.94 -15.55 -5.67
C THR A 82 -12.28 -16.75 -4.97
N CYS A 83 -10.95 -16.86 -5.02
CA CYS A 83 -10.23 -17.93 -4.33
C CYS A 83 -10.24 -17.81 -2.80
N GLU A 84 -10.61 -18.90 -2.13
CA GLU A 84 -10.46 -19.12 -0.68
C GLU A 84 -9.28 -20.07 -0.43
N CYS A 85 -8.23 -19.60 0.25
CA CYS A 85 -6.97 -20.33 0.43
C CYS A 85 -6.87 -21.00 1.81
N TYR A 86 -6.44 -22.25 1.82
CA TYR A 86 -6.39 -23.10 3.01
C TYR A 86 -5.04 -22.99 3.74
N GLY A 87 -5.03 -23.33 5.04
CA GLY A 87 -3.81 -23.40 5.85
C GLY A 87 -2.96 -22.12 5.79
N ASN A 88 -1.74 -22.23 5.26
CA ASN A 88 -0.79 -21.14 5.12
C ASN A 88 -0.66 -20.59 3.69
N TYR A 89 -1.53 -21.03 2.76
CA TYR A 89 -1.56 -20.53 1.39
C TYR A 89 -2.24 -19.16 1.31
N SER A 90 -1.86 -18.39 0.29
CA SER A 90 -2.30 -17.01 0.03
C SER A 90 -2.22 -16.67 -1.45
N GLY A 91 -2.51 -15.41 -1.81
CA GLY A 91 -2.48 -14.93 -3.19
C GLY A 91 -3.81 -15.16 -3.91
N PHE A 92 -3.96 -14.52 -5.07
CA PHE A 92 -5.21 -14.46 -5.83
C PHE A 92 -5.63 -15.80 -6.46
N ASP A 93 -4.70 -16.73 -6.62
CA ASP A 93 -4.84 -18.09 -7.15
C ASP A 93 -4.53 -19.18 -6.10
N CYS A 94 -4.37 -18.77 -4.83
CA CYS A 94 -3.80 -19.59 -3.75
C CYS A 94 -2.41 -20.17 -4.04
N GLY A 95 -1.67 -19.62 -5.00
CA GLY A 95 -0.33 -20.05 -5.39
C GLY A 95 0.80 -19.52 -4.51
N ASP A 96 0.51 -18.51 -3.70
CA ASP A 96 1.45 -17.81 -2.83
C ASP A 96 1.40 -18.36 -1.38
N CYS A 97 2.22 -17.79 -0.50
CA CYS A 97 2.21 -18.08 0.94
C CYS A 97 1.74 -16.87 1.76
N ARG A 98 1.18 -17.12 2.95
CA ARG A 98 0.89 -16.05 3.92
C ARG A 98 2.20 -15.40 4.40
N PRO A 99 2.19 -14.13 4.82
CA PRO A 99 3.37 -13.47 5.38
C PRO A 99 4.06 -14.33 6.46
N GLY A 100 5.38 -14.45 6.38
CA GLY A 100 6.19 -15.30 7.27
C GLY A 100 6.27 -16.78 6.89
N HIS A 101 5.52 -17.23 5.88
CA HIS A 101 5.55 -18.60 5.37
C HIS A 101 6.16 -18.68 3.97
N PHE A 102 6.91 -19.76 3.69
CA PHE A 102 7.81 -19.85 2.55
C PHE A 102 7.94 -21.29 2.01
N GLY A 103 8.44 -21.44 0.77
CA GLY A 103 8.55 -22.73 0.05
C GLY A 103 7.23 -23.24 -0.54
N ASP A 104 7.29 -24.25 -1.43
CA ASP A 104 6.14 -24.72 -2.24
C ASP A 104 4.93 -25.27 -1.43
N LYS A 105 5.10 -25.53 -0.12
CA LYS A 105 4.02 -25.97 0.79
C LYS A 105 3.65 -24.94 1.86
N CYS A 106 4.33 -23.79 1.91
CA CYS A 106 4.13 -22.76 2.93
C CYS A 106 4.22 -23.29 4.38
N ASP A 107 5.04 -24.33 4.58
CA ASP A 107 5.32 -25.01 5.84
C ASP A 107 6.56 -24.43 6.54
N ARG A 108 7.57 -23.99 5.77
CA ARG A 108 8.74 -23.27 6.27
C ARG A 108 8.31 -21.91 6.82
N LYS A 109 8.62 -21.64 8.10
CA LYS A 109 8.50 -20.31 8.69
C LYS A 109 9.81 -19.55 8.59
N LYS A 110 9.73 -18.24 8.39
CA LYS A 110 10.87 -17.32 8.42
C LYS A 110 10.55 -16.08 9.25
N MET A 111 11.58 -15.45 9.80
CA MET A 111 11.48 -14.25 10.62
C MET A 111 12.49 -13.23 10.10
N ILE A 112 12.05 -12.31 9.25
CA ILE A 112 12.92 -11.24 8.70
C ILE A 112 13.04 -10.08 9.71
N ILE A 113 14.13 -9.32 9.61
CA ILE A 113 14.36 -8.16 10.48
C ILE A 113 14.36 -6.90 9.62
N ARG A 114 13.35 -6.04 9.82
CA ARG A 114 13.35 -4.67 9.29
C ARG A 114 14.29 -3.83 10.15
N ARG A 115 15.43 -3.46 9.59
CA ARG A 115 16.51 -2.69 10.23
C ARG A 115 16.32 -1.19 9.99
N GLU A 116 16.99 -0.33 10.76
CA GLU A 116 17.05 1.10 10.43
C GLU A 116 17.95 1.30 9.20
N ILE A 117 17.58 2.17 8.26
CA ILE A 117 18.31 2.29 6.99
C ILE A 117 19.79 2.71 7.16
N ARG A 118 20.15 3.41 8.24
CA ARG A 118 21.53 3.87 8.48
C ARG A 118 22.42 2.78 9.06
N GLU A 119 21.90 1.83 9.86
CA GLU A 119 22.65 0.67 10.37
C GLU A 119 22.95 -0.40 9.31
N LEU A 120 22.32 -0.33 8.14
CA LEU A 120 22.62 -1.22 7.02
C LEU A 120 24.06 -1.05 6.53
N THR A 121 24.73 -2.17 6.24
CA THR A 121 26.04 -2.20 5.58
C THR A 121 25.96 -1.70 4.14
N PHE A 122 27.11 -1.40 3.53
CA PHE A 122 27.20 -1.02 2.12
C PHE A 122 26.54 -2.05 1.17
N LEU A 123 26.71 -3.36 1.45
CA LEU A 123 26.12 -4.41 0.64
C LEU A 123 24.59 -4.47 0.79
N GLU A 124 24.07 -4.29 2.00
CA GLU A 124 22.62 -4.22 2.25
C GLU A 124 21.97 -2.99 1.60
N LYS A 125 22.62 -1.81 1.67
CA LYS A 125 22.19 -0.59 0.98
C LYS A 125 22.18 -0.79 -0.54
N LYS A 126 23.25 -1.37 -1.11
CA LYS A 126 23.31 -1.70 -2.54
C LYS A 126 22.22 -2.69 -2.96
N ARG A 127 21.96 -3.73 -2.16
CA ARG A 127 20.88 -4.72 -2.36
C ARG A 127 19.50 -4.05 -2.39
N LEU A 128 19.20 -3.21 -1.40
CA LEU A 128 17.97 -2.43 -1.31
C LEU A 128 17.75 -1.57 -2.58
N PHE A 129 18.71 -0.72 -2.94
CA PHE A 129 18.53 0.21 -4.06
C PHE A 129 18.50 -0.51 -5.42
N SER A 130 19.25 -1.61 -5.57
CA SER A 130 19.17 -2.46 -6.76
C SER A 130 17.79 -3.10 -6.91
N TYR A 131 17.20 -3.58 -5.81
CA TYR A 131 15.87 -4.20 -5.83
C TYR A 131 14.74 -3.20 -6.01
N LEU A 132 14.84 -1.98 -5.46
CA LEU A 132 13.90 -0.90 -5.73
C LEU A 132 13.97 -0.42 -7.18
N ALA A 133 15.17 -0.29 -7.75
CA ALA A 133 15.34 0.03 -9.18
C ALA A 133 14.78 -1.07 -10.09
N LEU A 134 15.00 -2.35 -9.75
CA LEU A 134 14.42 -3.48 -10.46
C LEU A 134 12.88 -3.50 -10.33
N ALA A 135 12.32 -3.20 -9.16
CA ALA A 135 10.88 -3.12 -8.93
C ALA A 135 10.23 -1.97 -9.73
N LYS A 136 10.92 -0.83 -9.88
CA LYS A 136 10.45 0.33 -10.66
C LYS A 136 10.55 0.14 -12.17
N THR A 137 11.34 -0.81 -12.66
CA THR A 137 11.56 -1.05 -14.10
C THR A 137 10.93 -2.35 -14.60
N THR A 138 10.74 -3.36 -13.74
CA THR A 138 10.13 -4.64 -14.09
C THR A 138 8.60 -4.51 -14.07
N LYS A 139 7.94 -4.80 -15.20
CA LYS A 139 6.47 -4.87 -15.25
C LYS A 139 5.95 -5.95 -14.30
N CYS A 140 4.90 -5.66 -13.51
CA CYS A 140 4.39 -6.63 -12.55
C CYS A 140 3.70 -7.79 -13.29
N LYS A 141 4.11 -9.03 -13.01
CA LYS A 141 3.59 -10.21 -13.70
C LYS A 141 2.10 -10.44 -13.42
N ASP A 142 1.68 -10.23 -12.19
CA ASP A 142 0.53 -10.95 -11.65
C ASP A 142 -0.78 -10.14 -11.56
N PHE A 143 -0.74 -8.82 -11.76
CA PHE A 143 -1.86 -7.90 -11.46
C PHE A 143 -2.06 -6.84 -12.59
N VAL A 144 -3.21 -6.11 -12.75
CA VAL A 144 -3.56 -5.04 -13.72
C VAL A 144 -4.14 -3.62 -13.30
N VAL A 145 -3.52 -2.43 -13.53
CA VAL A 145 -4.00 -1.16 -12.89
C VAL A 145 -5.27 -0.71 -13.59
N LEU A 146 -6.29 -0.34 -12.81
CA LEU A 146 -7.42 0.39 -13.34
C LEU A 146 -7.04 1.84 -13.68
N SER A 147 -7.25 2.18 -14.95
CA SER A 147 -7.21 3.52 -15.51
C SER A 147 -8.58 3.89 -16.09
N THR A 148 -9.10 5.06 -15.73
CA THR A 148 -10.29 5.66 -16.35
C THR A 148 -10.26 7.19 -16.26
N GLY A 149 -10.93 7.85 -17.20
CA GLY A 149 -11.30 9.27 -17.12
C GLY A 149 -12.67 9.52 -16.47
N ASP A 150 -13.46 8.48 -16.22
CA ASP A 150 -14.80 8.55 -15.62
C ASP A 150 -15.03 7.34 -14.69
N ARG A 151 -15.38 7.60 -13.43
CA ARG A 151 -15.65 6.57 -12.42
C ARG A 151 -17.10 6.12 -12.35
N HIS A 152 -18.05 6.91 -12.85
CA HIS A 152 -19.49 6.60 -12.85
C HIS A 152 -19.82 5.47 -13.84
N HIS A 153 -19.09 5.42 -14.96
CA HIS A 153 -19.36 4.50 -16.08
C HIS A 153 -18.31 3.39 -16.16
N ARG A 154 -18.63 2.20 -15.60
CA ARG A 154 -17.71 1.04 -15.52
C ARG A 154 -17.18 0.59 -16.89
N GLU A 155 -17.93 0.80 -17.96
CA GLU A 155 -17.55 0.51 -19.35
C GLU A 155 -16.34 1.33 -19.85
N THR A 156 -16.01 2.43 -19.17
CA THR A 156 -14.82 3.25 -19.49
C THR A 156 -13.52 2.69 -18.90
N TYR A 157 -13.63 1.71 -17.99
CA TYR A 157 -12.52 1.18 -17.19
C TYR A 157 -11.55 0.39 -18.06
N ARG A 158 -10.27 0.80 -18.05
CA ARG A 158 -9.18 0.15 -18.79
C ARG A 158 -8.14 -0.39 -17.83
N TYR A 159 -7.44 -1.44 -18.23
CA TYR A 159 -6.40 -2.07 -17.43
C TYR A 159 -5.05 -1.98 -18.15
N VAL A 160 -3.99 -1.45 -17.50
CA VAL A 160 -2.80 -0.91 -18.20
C VAL A 160 -1.47 -1.36 -17.57
N ASP A 161 -0.45 -1.80 -18.32
CA ASP A 161 0.82 -2.33 -17.74
C ASP A 161 1.66 -1.30 -16.95
N ALA A 162 2.01 -1.61 -15.70
CA ALA A 162 2.80 -0.77 -14.78
C ALA A 162 4.03 -1.54 -14.22
N SER A 163 4.97 -0.87 -13.54
CA SER A 163 6.06 -1.59 -12.82
C SER A 163 5.59 -2.17 -11.50
N LEU A 164 6.33 -3.12 -10.89
CA LEU A 164 6.02 -3.65 -9.56
C LEU A 164 5.94 -2.55 -8.49
N TYR A 165 6.80 -1.53 -8.56
CA TYR A 165 6.72 -0.38 -7.67
C TYR A 165 5.52 0.54 -8.00
N ASP A 166 5.19 0.73 -9.27
CA ASP A 166 4.01 1.52 -9.69
C ASP A 166 2.69 0.84 -9.30
N VAL A 167 2.64 -0.50 -9.33
CA VAL A 167 1.55 -1.31 -8.80
C VAL A 167 1.29 -0.94 -7.34
N PHE A 168 2.33 -0.96 -6.50
CA PHE A 168 2.25 -0.53 -5.10
C PHE A 168 1.85 0.95 -4.98
N ALA A 169 2.45 1.84 -5.76
CA ALA A 169 2.17 3.27 -5.68
C ALA A 169 0.71 3.60 -6.06
N TRP A 170 0.16 2.91 -7.07
CA TRP A 170 -1.24 3.04 -7.48
C TRP A 170 -2.23 2.48 -6.47
N MET A 171 -1.90 1.41 -5.71
CA MET A 171 -2.79 0.93 -4.64
C MET A 171 -3.12 2.04 -3.65
N HIS A 172 -2.11 2.84 -3.30
CA HIS A 172 -2.28 4.02 -2.45
C HIS A 172 -3.12 5.09 -3.15
N TYR A 173 -2.77 5.48 -4.39
CA TYR A 173 -3.55 6.45 -5.19
C TYR A 173 -5.04 6.08 -5.28
N TYR A 174 -5.34 4.81 -5.54
CA TYR A 174 -6.70 4.28 -5.66
C TYR A 174 -7.45 4.23 -4.32
N ALA A 175 -6.78 3.87 -3.22
CA ALA A 175 -7.35 3.97 -1.87
C ALA A 175 -7.60 5.43 -1.44
N MET A 176 -6.79 6.37 -1.94
CA MET A 176 -6.85 7.81 -1.63
C MET A 176 -7.89 8.62 -2.43
N LYS A 177 -8.60 8.03 -3.39
CA LYS A 177 -9.65 8.79 -4.10
C LYS A 177 -10.90 9.01 -3.26
N PRO A 178 -11.55 10.19 -3.34
CA PRO A 178 -12.86 10.48 -2.75
C PRO A 178 -13.88 9.36 -2.96
N ILE A 179 -14.70 9.05 -1.95
CA ILE A 179 -15.74 8.01 -2.03
C ILE A 179 -16.95 8.52 -2.82
N LEU A 180 -17.46 7.73 -3.76
CA LEU A 180 -18.61 8.05 -4.61
C LEU A 180 -19.93 7.51 -4.00
N LEU A 181 -20.78 8.41 -3.50
CA LEU A 181 -22.07 8.09 -2.87
C LEU A 181 -23.20 8.87 -3.55
N ASN A 182 -24.22 8.18 -4.05
CA ASN A 182 -25.34 8.77 -4.79
C ASN A 182 -24.85 9.73 -5.90
N ASN A 183 -23.93 9.24 -6.75
CA ASN A 183 -23.23 10.01 -7.79
C ASN A 183 -22.50 11.30 -7.31
N THR A 184 -22.24 11.45 -6.01
CA THR A 184 -21.48 12.58 -5.44
C THR A 184 -20.19 12.11 -4.77
N PHE A 185 -19.06 12.78 -5.03
CA PHE A 185 -17.80 12.48 -4.36
C PHE A 185 -17.72 13.15 -2.98
N ASP A 186 -17.51 12.37 -1.92
CA ASP A 186 -17.12 12.83 -0.59
C ASP A 186 -15.59 13.00 -0.54
N PRO A 187 -15.05 14.24 -0.50
CA PRO A 187 -13.61 14.48 -0.53
C PRO A 187 -12.92 14.32 0.84
N ILE A 188 -13.68 14.04 1.90
CA ILE A 188 -13.17 13.88 3.28
C ILE A 188 -12.95 12.40 3.59
N LYS A 189 -13.66 11.49 2.91
CA LYS A 189 -13.56 10.03 3.12
C LYS A 189 -12.69 9.33 2.07
N ASN A 190 -11.95 8.32 2.54
CA ASN A 190 -11.03 7.50 1.75
C ASN A 190 -10.79 6.14 2.48
N PHE A 191 -9.96 5.26 1.90
CA PHE A 191 -9.78 3.87 2.37
C PHE A 191 -8.49 3.56 3.15
N ALA A 192 -7.59 4.51 3.39
CA ALA A 192 -6.33 4.26 4.13
C ALA A 192 -5.89 5.36 5.09
N HIS A 193 -6.61 6.47 5.18
CA HIS A 193 -6.32 7.64 5.99
C HIS A 193 -7.62 8.17 6.61
N GLN A 194 -7.50 9.06 7.60
CA GLN A 194 -8.59 9.73 8.31
C GLN A 194 -9.59 8.72 8.95
N GLY A 195 -9.11 7.56 9.40
CA GLY A 195 -9.94 6.59 10.09
C GLY A 195 -9.22 5.33 10.59
N PRO A 196 -9.91 4.46 11.36
CA PRO A 196 -9.33 3.31 12.05
C PRO A 196 -8.47 2.33 11.20
N ALA A 197 -8.66 2.27 9.88
CA ALA A 197 -7.90 1.39 9.00
C ALA A 197 -6.44 1.83 8.81
N PHE A 198 -6.11 3.12 9.02
CA PHE A 198 -4.83 3.74 8.66
C PHE A 198 -3.56 2.89 8.95
N PRO A 199 -3.30 2.42 10.19
CA PRO A 199 -2.05 1.72 10.48
C PRO A 199 -2.06 0.29 9.94
N GLY A 200 -3.24 -0.33 9.82
CA GLY A 200 -3.40 -1.67 9.24
C GLY A 200 -3.24 -1.68 7.72
N TRP A 201 -3.80 -0.68 7.03
CA TRP A 201 -3.65 -0.50 5.59
C TRP A 201 -2.17 -0.37 5.21
N HIS A 202 -1.45 0.53 5.88
CA HIS A 202 -0.04 0.79 5.59
C HIS A 202 0.88 -0.39 5.95
N ARG A 203 0.61 -1.09 7.06
CA ARG A 203 1.28 -2.37 7.38
C ARG A 203 1.12 -3.39 6.23
N LEU A 204 -0.10 -3.55 5.71
CA LEU A 204 -0.36 -4.48 4.61
C LEU A 204 0.27 -4.02 3.29
N ALA A 205 0.34 -2.71 3.03
CA ALA A 205 1.01 -2.14 1.86
C ALA A 205 2.52 -2.40 1.84
N ILE A 206 3.21 -2.25 2.98
CA ILE A 206 4.64 -2.58 3.11
C ILE A 206 4.83 -4.10 2.97
N LEU A 207 4.00 -4.93 3.61
CA LEU A 207 4.06 -6.40 3.47
C LEU A 207 3.85 -6.86 2.01
N PHE A 208 2.96 -6.21 1.27
CA PHE A 208 2.72 -6.49 -0.15
C PHE A 208 3.97 -6.20 -0.99
N LEU A 209 4.53 -4.98 -0.88
CA LEU A 209 5.73 -4.61 -1.66
C LEU A 209 6.95 -5.47 -1.29
N GLU A 210 7.14 -5.73 0.01
CA GLU A 210 8.20 -6.60 0.54
C GLU A 210 8.09 -8.01 -0.05
N ARG A 211 6.90 -8.64 -0.01
CA ARG A 211 6.65 -9.96 -0.61
C ARG A 211 6.83 -9.97 -2.12
N GLN A 212 6.33 -8.96 -2.82
CA GLN A 212 6.44 -8.88 -4.28
C GLN A 212 7.89 -8.71 -4.72
N ILE A 213 8.72 -7.96 -3.97
CA ILE A 213 10.17 -7.90 -4.22
C ILE A 213 10.84 -9.25 -3.95
N GLN A 214 10.56 -9.92 -2.82
CA GLN A 214 11.08 -11.27 -2.52
C GLN A 214 10.78 -12.27 -3.65
N LEU A 215 9.55 -12.24 -4.20
CA LEU A 215 9.13 -13.10 -5.32
C LEU A 215 9.83 -12.73 -6.64
N MET A 216 10.03 -11.45 -6.91
CA MET A 216 10.70 -10.96 -8.12
C MET A 216 12.19 -11.33 -8.15
N THR A 217 12.86 -11.32 -6.99
CA THR A 217 14.32 -11.53 -6.88
C THR A 217 14.70 -12.96 -6.48
N GLY A 218 13.77 -13.73 -5.93
CA GLY A 218 14.04 -15.01 -5.27
C GLY A 218 14.67 -14.88 -3.88
N ASP A 219 14.84 -13.65 -3.38
CA ASP A 219 15.49 -13.35 -2.10
C ASP A 219 14.48 -13.33 -0.95
N GLU A 220 14.21 -14.50 -0.38
CA GLU A 220 13.37 -14.66 0.82
C GLU A 220 13.93 -13.96 2.08
N ASP A 221 15.14 -13.37 2.06
CA ASP A 221 15.73 -12.61 3.17
C ASP A 221 15.59 -11.09 2.97
N PHE A 222 14.89 -10.63 1.93
CA PHE A 222 14.68 -9.20 1.70
C PHE A 222 13.66 -8.63 2.70
N ALA A 223 14.01 -7.51 3.33
CA ALA A 223 13.18 -6.76 4.26
C ALA A 223 13.26 -5.26 3.95
N ILE A 224 12.13 -4.56 4.04
CA ILE A 224 12.07 -3.10 3.85
C ILE A 224 12.51 -2.41 5.15
N PRO A 225 13.64 -1.68 5.17
CA PRO A 225 14.11 -1.02 6.38
C PRO A 225 13.19 0.15 6.77
N TYR A 226 13.37 0.67 7.98
CA TYR A 226 12.65 1.82 8.50
C TYR A 226 13.56 3.07 8.58
N TYR A 227 12.95 4.25 8.55
CA TYR A 227 13.63 5.52 8.83
C TYR A 227 13.15 6.07 10.18
N ASP A 228 14.01 6.00 11.19
CA ASP A 228 13.76 6.58 12.51
C ASP A 228 14.01 8.09 12.47
N TRP A 229 12.95 8.85 12.23
CA TRP A 229 12.98 10.32 12.16
C TRP A 229 12.99 11.01 13.54
N ARG A 230 12.97 10.26 14.66
CA ARG A 230 12.81 10.83 16.00
C ARG A 230 13.96 11.79 16.34
N GLY A 231 13.64 13.07 16.52
CA GLY A 231 14.61 14.10 16.93
C GLY A 231 15.62 14.51 15.85
N GLU A 232 15.41 14.10 14.59
CA GLU A 232 16.23 14.52 13.45
C GLU A 232 16.09 16.02 13.18
N LYS A 233 17.22 16.70 12.95
CA LYS A 233 17.26 18.15 12.62
C LYS A 233 17.13 18.42 11.11
N ASN A 234 17.41 17.42 10.29
CA ASN A 234 17.30 17.48 8.83
C ASN A 234 16.90 16.09 8.29
N CYS A 235 16.66 15.97 6.98
CA CYS A 235 16.50 14.65 6.37
C CYS A 235 17.87 13.97 6.22
N SER A 236 18.35 13.27 7.26
CA SER A 236 19.67 12.61 7.24
C SER A 236 19.78 11.44 6.24
N ILE A 237 18.64 10.99 5.68
CA ILE A 237 18.59 9.99 4.60
C ILE A 237 18.50 10.61 3.18
N CYS A 238 18.35 11.94 3.07
CA CYS A 238 18.32 12.66 1.80
C CYS A 238 19.76 12.97 1.31
N THR A 239 20.59 11.92 1.24
CA THR A 239 21.99 11.96 0.78
C THR A 239 22.13 11.07 -0.46
N ASP A 240 23.13 11.33 -1.31
CA ASP A 240 23.29 10.60 -2.58
C ASP A 240 23.77 9.15 -2.41
N ASP A 241 24.38 8.82 -1.26
CA ASP A 241 24.64 7.44 -0.81
C ASP A 241 23.36 6.68 -0.38
N LEU A 242 22.22 7.38 -0.28
CA LEU A 242 20.94 6.87 0.18
C LEU A 242 19.81 7.21 -0.81
N LEU A 243 18.89 8.12 -0.45
CA LEU A 243 17.69 8.39 -1.27
C LEU A 243 17.88 9.56 -2.25
N GLY A 244 19.00 10.29 -2.18
CA GLY A 244 19.33 11.45 -3.00
C GLY A 244 19.16 12.78 -2.28
N THR A 245 20.14 13.66 -2.48
CA THR A 245 20.05 15.09 -2.18
C THR A 245 19.12 15.80 -3.18
N ASN A 246 18.69 17.03 -2.87
CA ASN A 246 17.89 17.87 -3.77
C ASN A 246 18.41 19.31 -3.82
N ASN A 247 18.17 20.01 -4.93
CA ASN A 247 18.40 21.45 -5.05
C ASN A 247 17.26 22.29 -4.41
N ALA A 248 17.37 23.63 -4.43
CA ALA A 248 16.37 24.53 -3.87
C ALA A 248 15.00 24.48 -4.59
N GLN A 249 15.00 24.13 -5.88
CA GLN A 249 13.78 23.88 -6.67
C GLN A 249 13.13 22.54 -6.30
N GLY A 250 13.83 21.70 -5.55
CA GLY A 250 13.39 20.40 -5.06
C GLY A 250 13.58 19.25 -6.04
N ILE A 251 14.44 19.44 -7.05
CA ILE A 251 14.84 18.40 -8.01
C ILE A 251 15.96 17.57 -7.38
N LEU A 252 15.85 16.24 -7.44
CA LEU A 252 16.87 15.32 -6.93
C LEU A 252 18.18 15.42 -7.75
N ASN A 253 19.33 15.26 -7.09
CA ASN A 253 20.64 15.22 -7.74
C ASN A 253 20.73 14.03 -8.74
N PRO A 254 21.14 14.24 -10.01
CA PRO A 254 21.28 13.17 -11.02
C PRO A 254 22.09 11.94 -10.61
N TYR A 255 22.98 12.03 -9.61
CA TYR A 255 23.71 10.86 -9.10
C TYR A 255 22.85 9.91 -8.25
N SER A 256 21.70 10.37 -7.73
CA SER A 256 20.75 9.51 -7.00
C SER A 256 20.08 8.50 -7.94
N HIS A 257 19.99 7.24 -7.48
CA HIS A 257 19.21 6.17 -8.10
C HIS A 257 17.74 6.54 -8.41
N PHE A 258 17.21 7.56 -7.73
CA PHE A 258 15.81 7.96 -7.76
C PHE A 258 15.56 9.25 -8.58
N SER A 259 16.61 9.90 -9.07
CA SER A 259 16.53 11.20 -9.77
C SER A 259 15.84 11.18 -11.14
N PHE A 260 15.71 10.00 -11.74
CA PHE A 260 14.99 9.75 -12.99
C PHE A 260 13.62 9.09 -12.77
N TRP A 261 13.26 8.74 -11.53
CA TRP A 261 11.95 8.16 -11.24
C TRP A 261 10.84 9.18 -11.53
N ARG A 262 9.78 8.70 -12.18
CA ARG A 262 8.54 9.44 -12.39
C ARG A 262 7.43 8.90 -11.51
N ALA A 263 6.51 9.76 -11.09
CA ALA A 263 5.43 9.39 -10.19
C ALA A 263 4.18 8.95 -10.97
N ILE A 264 3.75 7.70 -10.82
CA ILE A 264 2.53 7.24 -11.48
C ILE A 264 1.32 8.06 -10.98
N CYS A 265 0.45 8.45 -11.92
CA CYS A 265 -0.73 9.29 -11.72
C CYS A 265 -0.49 10.76 -11.30
N SER A 266 0.77 11.23 -11.24
CA SER A 266 1.09 12.66 -11.02
C SER A 266 0.48 13.57 -12.10
N GLY A 267 0.09 14.79 -11.76
CA GLY A 267 -0.53 15.74 -12.69
C GLY A 267 -2.02 15.47 -13.00
N PHE A 268 -2.60 14.34 -12.55
CA PHE A 268 -3.98 13.94 -12.86
C PHE A 268 -4.79 13.64 -11.59
N ASN A 269 -4.99 14.65 -10.74
CA ASN A 269 -5.77 14.50 -9.50
C ASN A 269 -7.22 14.99 -9.60
N TYR A 270 -8.01 14.39 -10.49
CA TYR A 270 -9.45 14.63 -10.58
C TYR A 270 -10.23 13.56 -9.76
N PRO A 271 -11.35 13.88 -9.08
CA PRO A 271 -12.09 12.91 -8.26
C PRO A 271 -12.71 11.75 -9.04
N ASP A 272 -13.14 12.06 -10.27
CA ASP A 272 -13.80 11.22 -11.28
C ASP A 272 -12.83 10.37 -12.13
N ALA A 273 -11.52 10.60 -12.04
CA ALA A 273 -10.53 9.88 -12.85
C ALA A 273 -9.55 9.02 -12.02
N TYR A 274 -9.42 7.75 -12.41
CA TYR A 274 -8.30 6.91 -11.98
C TYR A 274 -7.17 6.98 -13.00
N CYS A 275 -6.07 7.65 -12.69
CA CYS A 275 -4.79 7.54 -13.40
C CYS A 275 -4.90 7.52 -14.96
N PRO A 276 -5.53 8.52 -15.61
CA PRO A 276 -5.88 8.48 -17.05
C PRO A 276 -4.68 8.50 -18.02
N THR A 277 -3.46 8.49 -17.49
CA THR A 277 -2.17 8.49 -18.21
C THR A 277 -1.23 7.40 -17.71
N ALA A 278 -1.75 6.34 -17.09
CA ALA A 278 -0.98 5.18 -16.62
C ALA A 278 -0.11 4.52 -17.72
N ASP A 279 -0.50 4.70 -18.99
CA ASP A 279 0.18 4.22 -20.20
C ASP A 279 1.28 5.16 -20.71
N THR A 280 1.26 6.44 -20.30
CA THR A 280 1.99 7.52 -20.96
C THR A 280 3.00 8.18 -20.00
N GLU A 281 3.93 7.37 -19.52
CA GLU A 281 4.98 7.71 -18.54
C GLU A 281 5.67 9.06 -18.81
N TYR A 282 5.93 9.42 -20.07
CA TYR A 282 6.60 10.69 -20.40
C TYR A 282 5.85 11.94 -19.92
N LYS A 283 4.53 11.84 -19.68
CA LYS A 283 3.67 12.89 -19.09
C LYS A 283 3.73 12.95 -17.56
N MET A 284 4.26 11.92 -16.90
CA MET A 284 4.36 11.85 -15.44
C MET A 284 5.52 12.73 -14.93
N GLU A 285 5.27 13.45 -13.84
CA GLU A 285 6.24 14.29 -13.14
C GLU A 285 7.39 13.46 -12.58
N ARG A 286 8.58 14.04 -12.44
CA ARG A 286 9.67 13.42 -11.67
C ARG A 286 9.40 13.54 -10.17
N LEU A 287 10.10 12.74 -9.38
CA LEU A 287 10.12 12.95 -7.92
C LEU A 287 10.64 14.34 -7.57
N HIS A 288 9.98 14.99 -6.62
CA HIS A 288 10.36 16.27 -6.04
C HIS A 288 10.36 16.18 -4.52
N ARG A 289 11.34 16.81 -3.86
CA ARG A 289 11.45 16.92 -2.39
C ARG A 289 11.87 18.32 -1.99
N LYS A 290 11.34 18.86 -0.89
CA LYS A 290 11.78 20.12 -0.28
C LYS A 290 11.85 19.99 1.26
N PRO A 291 12.79 19.20 1.79
CA PRO A 291 12.90 18.93 3.22
C PRO A 291 13.02 20.22 4.05
N GLY A 292 12.12 20.41 5.01
CA GLY A 292 12.14 21.52 5.96
C GLY A 292 11.79 22.90 5.40
N THR A 293 11.32 23.03 4.14
CA THR A 293 10.95 24.36 3.59
C THR A 293 9.57 24.86 4.00
N THR A 294 8.73 23.99 4.57
CA THR A 294 7.33 24.30 4.89
C THR A 294 7.25 25.04 6.25
N PRO A 295 6.76 26.29 6.33
CA PRO A 295 6.92 27.14 7.53
C PRO A 295 6.32 26.61 8.83
N TYR A 296 5.29 25.75 8.75
CA TYR A 296 4.65 25.11 9.90
C TYR A 296 5.12 23.66 10.14
N ALA A 297 6.10 23.19 9.38
CA ALA A 297 6.69 21.86 9.46
C ALA A 297 8.23 21.94 9.31
N LEU A 298 8.86 22.75 10.17
CA LEU A 298 10.31 23.00 10.15
C LEU A 298 11.13 21.93 10.90
N ASN A 299 10.50 21.12 11.75
CA ASN A 299 11.14 20.10 12.58
C ASN A 299 10.44 18.74 12.39
N MET A 300 11.19 17.64 12.48
CA MET A 300 10.62 16.30 12.62
C MET A 300 10.11 16.07 14.06
N PRO A 301 9.15 15.15 14.31
CA PRO A 301 8.69 14.85 15.65
C PRO A 301 9.79 14.16 16.50
N THR A 302 9.65 14.23 17.81
CA THR A 302 10.67 13.83 18.80
C THR A 302 10.42 12.43 19.38
N PHE A 303 11.39 11.92 20.16
CA PHE A 303 11.19 10.70 20.97
C PHE A 303 10.00 10.84 21.94
N LEU A 304 9.87 12.00 22.60
CA LEU A 304 8.78 12.28 23.54
C LEU A 304 7.41 12.32 22.84
N ASP A 305 7.34 12.78 21.59
CA ASP A 305 6.10 12.74 20.81
C ASP A 305 5.65 11.29 20.58
N VAL A 306 6.56 10.39 20.19
CA VAL A 306 6.26 8.96 20.02
C VAL A 306 5.88 8.30 21.36
N GLU A 307 6.61 8.58 22.43
CA GLU A 307 6.27 8.08 23.78
C GLU A 307 4.90 8.55 24.27
N ASN A 308 4.50 9.77 23.92
CA ASN A 308 3.20 10.33 24.28
C ASN A 308 2.06 9.70 23.45
N VAL A 309 2.24 9.53 22.15
CA VAL A 309 1.28 8.78 21.31
C VAL A 309 1.09 7.35 21.82
N LEU A 310 2.17 6.66 22.23
CA LEU A 310 2.12 5.31 22.80
C LEU A 310 1.42 5.22 24.18
N LYS A 311 1.02 6.33 24.81
CA LYS A 311 0.20 6.33 26.03
C LYS A 311 -1.31 6.28 25.74
N LEU A 312 -1.72 6.46 24.48
CA LEU A 312 -3.12 6.38 24.05
C LEU A 312 -3.52 4.90 23.91
N LYS A 313 -4.43 4.46 24.79
CA LYS A 313 -4.84 3.06 24.91
C LYS A 313 -5.74 2.59 23.76
N ASP A 314 -6.71 3.42 23.39
CA ASP A 314 -7.76 3.02 22.46
C ASP A 314 -7.31 3.29 21.02
N LEU A 315 -7.48 2.32 20.12
CA LEU A 315 -6.99 2.42 18.74
C LEU A 315 -7.54 3.66 18.06
N ASP A 316 -8.85 3.86 18.16
CA ASP A 316 -9.54 5.04 17.68
C ASP A 316 -10.80 5.29 18.52
N THR A 317 -11.34 6.49 18.41
CA THR A 317 -12.49 6.96 19.19
C THR A 317 -13.53 7.60 18.27
N PRO A 318 -14.82 7.68 18.65
CA PRO A 318 -15.79 8.46 17.89
C PRO A 318 -15.34 9.92 17.73
N PRO A 319 -15.53 10.55 16.55
CA PRO A 319 -16.30 10.09 15.40
C PRO A 319 -15.48 9.32 14.33
N PHE A 320 -14.37 8.67 14.71
CA PHE A 320 -13.55 7.81 13.85
C PHE A 320 -12.98 8.47 12.58
N ASN A 321 -12.81 9.80 12.63
CA ASN A 321 -12.20 10.61 11.58
C ASN A 321 -11.08 11.52 12.11
N GLU A 322 -10.64 12.52 11.35
CA GLU A 322 -9.57 13.46 11.74
C GLU A 322 -9.83 14.29 13.01
N SER A 323 -11.08 14.41 13.47
CA SER A 323 -11.44 15.13 14.70
C SER A 323 -11.37 14.28 15.99
N SER A 324 -11.08 12.99 15.88
CA SER A 324 -11.19 12.03 16.99
C SER A 324 -10.15 12.28 18.09
N LEU A 325 -10.60 12.54 19.32
CA LEU A 325 -9.75 12.86 20.47
C LEU A 325 -9.45 11.61 21.32
N ARG A 326 -8.28 11.57 21.96
CA ARG A 326 -7.73 10.41 22.70
C ARG A 326 -7.50 9.14 21.86
N SER A 327 -7.54 9.28 20.54
CA SER A 327 -7.34 8.22 19.56
C SER A 327 -5.85 7.99 19.27
N PHE A 328 -5.35 6.76 19.46
CA PHE A 328 -4.00 6.39 19.05
C PHE A 328 -3.78 6.59 17.55
N ARG A 329 -4.71 6.13 16.70
CA ARG A 329 -4.66 6.26 15.25
C ARG A 329 -4.55 7.72 14.83
N ASN A 330 -5.42 8.58 15.35
CA ASN A 330 -5.48 9.98 14.94
C ASN A 330 -4.23 10.78 15.37
N ALA A 331 -3.58 10.37 16.46
CA ALA A 331 -2.30 10.93 16.91
C ALA A 331 -1.10 10.36 16.14
N LEU A 332 -1.06 9.06 15.86
CA LEU A 332 0.00 8.42 15.05
C LEU A 332 -0.01 8.95 13.61
N GLU A 333 -1.19 9.00 12.99
CA GLU A 333 -1.42 9.57 11.66
C GLU A 333 -1.11 11.08 11.63
N GLY A 334 -1.37 11.75 12.75
CA GLY A 334 -0.90 13.11 13.01
C GLY A 334 -1.88 14.20 12.59
N PHE A 335 -3.17 14.00 12.85
CA PHE A 335 -4.16 15.10 12.91
C PHE A 335 -4.34 15.59 14.36
N LEU A 336 -4.06 14.73 15.33
CA LEU A 336 -4.03 15.02 16.76
C LEU A 336 -2.58 15.21 17.24
N ALA A 337 -2.34 16.11 18.18
CA ALA A 337 -1.07 16.23 18.86
C ALA A 337 -0.85 15.01 19.80
N PRO A 338 0.41 14.71 20.17
CA PRO A 338 0.70 13.61 21.10
C PRO A 338 0.09 13.75 22.51
N ASP A 339 -0.46 14.91 22.88
CA ASP A 339 -1.25 15.09 24.10
C ASP A 339 -2.61 14.37 24.07
N GLY A 340 -3.05 13.91 22.89
CA GLY A 340 -4.34 13.24 22.70
C GLY A 340 -5.55 14.17 22.74
N VAL A 341 -5.39 15.50 22.73
CA VAL A 341 -6.49 16.47 22.85
C VAL A 341 -6.39 17.68 21.91
N THR A 342 -5.20 18.10 21.49
CA THR A 342 -5.02 19.29 20.64
C THR A 342 -4.97 18.90 19.17
N LEU A 343 -5.93 19.35 18.34
CA LEU A 343 -5.87 19.12 16.88
C LEU A 343 -4.72 19.92 16.26
N LYS A 344 -3.73 19.20 15.71
CA LYS A 344 -2.48 19.76 15.17
C LYS A 344 -1.79 18.73 14.27
N ARG A 345 -1.21 19.19 13.15
CA ARG A 345 -0.34 18.35 12.31
C ARG A 345 0.90 17.91 13.09
N SER A 346 1.07 16.59 13.23
CA SER A 346 2.10 15.94 14.03
C SER A 346 2.59 14.65 13.34
N MET A 347 3.52 13.91 13.95
CA MET A 347 3.81 12.50 13.64
C MET A 347 3.93 12.18 12.13
N HIS A 348 3.14 11.23 11.60
CA HIS A 348 3.17 10.82 10.19
C HIS A 348 2.94 12.00 9.22
N ASN A 349 1.83 12.73 9.39
CA ASN A 349 1.50 13.89 8.56
C ASN A 349 2.63 14.94 8.57
N LEU A 350 3.25 15.18 9.73
CA LEU A 350 4.32 16.15 9.85
C LEU A 350 5.56 15.77 9.02
N ILE A 351 5.88 14.48 8.90
CA ILE A 351 6.98 14.01 8.02
C ILE A 351 6.63 14.16 6.54
N HIS A 352 5.41 13.79 6.13
CA HIS A 352 4.94 14.00 4.75
C HIS A 352 4.99 15.49 4.35
N ILE A 353 4.55 16.39 5.23
CA ILE A 353 4.58 17.85 5.02
C ILE A 353 6.01 18.42 5.09
N TYR A 354 6.86 17.90 5.99
CA TYR A 354 8.26 18.30 6.13
C TYR A 354 9.07 17.98 4.87
N LEU A 355 8.91 16.77 4.32
CA LEU A 355 9.64 16.32 3.13
C LEU A 355 9.20 17.07 1.86
N GLY A 356 7.96 17.56 1.82
CA GLY A 356 7.44 18.37 0.73
C GLY A 356 7.33 17.63 -0.60
N GLY A 357 7.11 18.38 -1.69
CA GLY A 357 7.07 17.85 -3.05
C GLY A 357 6.13 16.65 -3.22
N THR A 358 6.63 15.55 -3.79
CA THR A 358 5.86 14.32 -4.01
C THR A 358 5.35 13.72 -2.69
N MET A 359 6.17 13.68 -1.63
CA MET A 359 5.77 13.15 -0.32
C MET A 359 4.59 13.94 0.30
N SER A 360 4.51 15.25 0.07
CA SER A 360 3.39 16.08 0.56
C SER A 360 2.08 15.94 -0.24
N GLN A 361 2.10 15.29 -1.40
CA GLN A 361 0.90 15.10 -2.24
C GLN A 361 0.27 13.74 -1.96
N ILE A 362 -0.76 13.70 -1.09
CA ILE A 362 -1.35 12.47 -0.55
C ILE A 362 -1.54 11.37 -1.62
N PRO A 363 -2.24 11.55 -2.75
CA PRO A 363 -2.52 10.46 -3.68
C PRO A 363 -1.28 9.85 -4.35
N ILE A 364 -0.18 10.60 -4.49
CA ILE A 364 1.03 10.16 -5.21
C ILE A 364 2.26 9.99 -4.32
N SER A 365 2.16 10.27 -3.02
CA SER A 365 3.28 10.24 -2.06
C SER A 365 4.04 8.91 -2.02
N SER A 366 3.32 7.80 -2.22
CA SER A 366 3.85 6.44 -2.38
C SER A 366 4.89 6.27 -3.49
N ASN A 367 4.94 7.17 -4.48
CA ASN A 367 5.95 7.16 -5.54
C ASN A 367 7.36 7.49 -5.06
N ASP A 368 7.50 8.25 -3.96
CA ASP A 368 8.80 8.53 -3.37
C ASP A 368 9.24 7.34 -2.51
N PRO A 369 10.43 6.76 -2.73
CA PRO A 369 10.95 5.66 -1.90
C PRO A 369 11.15 6.02 -0.41
N ILE A 370 11.10 7.30 -0.01
CA ILE A 370 11.06 7.66 1.41
C ILE A 370 9.74 7.19 2.06
N PHE A 371 8.64 7.09 1.29
CA PHE A 371 7.34 6.60 1.78
C PHE A 371 7.47 5.24 2.47
N ILE A 372 8.13 4.27 1.84
CA ILE A 372 8.20 2.90 2.38
C ILE A 372 9.04 2.82 3.66
N LEU A 373 10.06 3.68 3.78
CA LEU A 373 10.91 3.79 4.97
C LEU A 373 10.18 4.49 6.12
N HIS A 374 9.41 5.53 5.80
CA HIS A 374 8.58 6.26 6.74
C HIS A 374 7.46 5.36 7.29
N HIS A 375 6.72 4.68 6.41
CA HIS A 375 5.61 3.80 6.79
C HIS A 375 6.07 2.51 7.46
N SER A 376 7.27 1.99 7.15
CA SER A 376 7.91 0.94 7.94
C SER A 376 8.21 1.39 9.38
N PHE A 377 8.48 2.67 9.62
CA PHE A 377 8.61 3.22 10.98
C PHE A 377 7.26 3.51 11.66
N VAL A 378 6.25 3.97 10.92
CA VAL A 378 4.86 4.08 11.43
C VAL A 378 4.36 2.70 11.89
N ASP A 379 4.65 1.65 11.12
CA ASP A 379 4.38 0.25 11.47
C ASP A 379 5.17 -0.21 12.72
N LYS A 380 6.41 0.27 12.92
CA LYS A 380 7.16 0.03 14.17
C LYS A 380 6.46 0.62 15.40
N ILE A 381 5.93 1.83 15.29
CA ILE A 381 5.18 2.47 16.39
C ILE A 381 3.84 1.74 16.61
N PHE A 382 3.15 1.31 15.54
CA PHE A 382 1.94 0.50 15.64
C PHE A 382 2.21 -0.86 16.32
N GLU A 383 3.33 -1.52 16.00
CA GLU A 383 3.74 -2.75 16.67
C GLU A 383 4.03 -2.55 18.15
N GLN A 384 4.69 -1.44 18.52
CA GLN A 384 4.91 -1.07 19.93
C GLN A 384 3.59 -0.85 20.67
N TRP A 385 2.57 -0.25 20.03
CA TRP A 385 1.23 -0.12 20.59
C TRP A 385 0.52 -1.48 20.75
N ILE A 386 0.56 -2.34 19.73
CA ILE A 386 -0.02 -3.70 19.78
C ILE A 386 0.63 -4.52 20.92
N ALA A 387 1.95 -4.43 21.07
CA ALA A 387 2.66 -5.09 22.16
C ALA A 387 2.27 -4.53 23.54
N ARG A 388 2.23 -3.20 23.69
CA ARG A 388 1.97 -2.49 24.95
C ARG A 388 0.59 -2.77 25.54
N TYR A 389 -0.43 -2.85 24.69
CA TYR A 389 -1.82 -3.10 25.12
C TYR A 389 -2.29 -4.54 24.87
N ASN A 390 -1.39 -5.41 24.39
CA ASN A 390 -1.68 -6.77 23.91
C ASN A 390 -2.90 -6.80 22.97
N ALA A 391 -2.91 -5.87 22.01
CA ALA A 391 -4.04 -5.67 21.11
C ALA A 391 -4.25 -6.86 20.17
N SER A 392 -5.48 -7.02 19.71
CA SER A 392 -5.94 -8.15 18.88
C SER A 392 -7.00 -7.67 17.88
N PRO A 393 -7.54 -8.54 17.00
CA PRO A 393 -8.66 -8.19 16.14
C PRO A 393 -9.94 -7.77 16.88
N GLY A 394 -10.06 -8.08 18.19
CA GLY A 394 -11.13 -7.57 19.07
C GLY A 394 -10.85 -6.17 19.65
N SER A 395 -9.70 -5.56 19.35
CA SER A 395 -9.32 -4.20 19.75
C SER A 395 -9.61 -3.16 18.65
N TYR A 396 -10.13 -3.58 17.49
CA TYR A 396 -10.59 -2.69 16.44
C TYR A 396 -11.99 -2.15 16.83
N PRO A 397 -12.25 -0.83 16.79
CA PRO A 397 -13.52 -0.28 17.22
C PRO A 397 -14.63 -0.56 16.21
N GLU A 398 -15.76 -1.09 16.70
CA GLU A 398 -17.01 -1.16 15.92
C GLU A 398 -17.47 0.26 15.58
N ASN A 399 -17.69 0.50 14.28
CA ASN A 399 -18.00 1.81 13.71
C ASN A 399 -18.79 1.63 12.40
N ASN A 400 -19.36 2.73 11.89
CA ASN A 400 -20.15 2.77 10.65
C ASN A 400 -19.45 3.58 9.53
N GLU A 401 -18.14 3.82 9.64
CA GLU A 401 -17.40 4.61 8.67
C GLU A 401 -16.97 3.75 7.47
N LEU A 402 -17.50 4.08 6.30
CA LEU A 402 -17.41 3.27 5.09
C LEU A 402 -15.95 3.06 4.64
N GLY A 403 -15.52 1.79 4.53
CA GLY A 403 -14.15 1.40 4.24
C GLY A 403 -13.25 1.28 5.49
N GLN A 404 -13.73 1.78 6.61
CA GLN A 404 -13.03 1.86 7.90
C GLN A 404 -13.68 0.93 8.95
N MET A 405 -14.73 0.18 8.61
CA MET A 405 -15.40 -0.74 9.53
C MET A 405 -14.52 -1.97 9.79
N PRO A 406 -14.58 -2.60 10.99
CA PRO A 406 -13.71 -3.73 11.35
C PRO A 406 -13.75 -4.93 10.39
N ASN A 407 -14.86 -5.12 9.69
CA ASN A 407 -15.07 -6.24 8.77
C ASN A 407 -14.85 -5.88 7.29
N ASP A 408 -14.63 -4.59 6.96
CA ASP A 408 -14.39 -4.14 5.59
C ASP A 408 -13.06 -4.68 5.06
N CYS A 409 -13.02 -4.95 3.76
CA CYS A 409 -11.82 -5.37 3.06
C CYS A 409 -10.89 -4.18 2.84
N ILE A 410 -9.62 -4.33 3.16
CA ILE A 410 -8.57 -3.34 2.91
C ILE A 410 -8.39 -3.23 1.38
N ILE A 411 -8.69 -2.06 0.83
CA ILE A 411 -8.75 -1.82 -0.63
C ILE A 411 -7.43 -1.26 -1.17
N PRO A 412 -6.91 -1.71 -2.33
CA PRO A 412 -7.41 -2.75 -3.24
C PRO A 412 -6.68 -4.09 -3.06
N PHE A 413 -6.49 -4.58 -1.84
CA PHE A 413 -5.75 -5.83 -1.63
C PHE A 413 -6.61 -7.02 -2.06
N PHE A 414 -6.02 -7.91 -2.87
CA PHE A 414 -6.68 -9.11 -3.37
C PHE A 414 -5.82 -10.35 -3.07
N PRO A 415 -6.35 -11.40 -2.40
CA PRO A 415 -7.72 -11.54 -1.89
C PRO A 415 -8.04 -10.56 -0.74
N CYS A 416 -9.30 -10.48 -0.33
CA CYS A 416 -9.72 -9.60 0.77
C CYS A 416 -9.01 -9.93 2.08
N HIS A 417 -8.38 -8.93 2.67
CA HIS A 417 -7.95 -8.90 4.07
C HIS A 417 -8.85 -7.94 4.83
N ARG A 418 -9.43 -8.33 5.98
CA ARG A 418 -10.31 -7.43 6.74
C ARG A 418 -9.49 -6.50 7.63
N ASN A 419 -9.94 -5.26 7.75
CA ASN A 419 -9.35 -4.21 8.60
C ASN A 419 -8.88 -4.73 9.98
N LYS A 420 -9.76 -5.42 10.73
CA LYS A 420 -9.43 -5.90 12.08
C LYS A 420 -8.39 -7.02 12.14
N ASP A 421 -8.28 -7.85 11.10
CA ASP A 421 -7.38 -9.02 11.13
C ASP A 421 -5.90 -8.62 11.11
N ILE A 422 -5.59 -7.35 10.81
CA ILE A 422 -4.24 -6.79 10.79
C ILE A 422 -3.74 -6.36 12.19
N ILE A 423 -4.64 -6.22 13.19
CA ILE A 423 -4.25 -6.00 14.59
C ILE A 423 -3.75 -7.33 15.20
N ARG A 424 -2.51 -7.65 14.86
CA ARG A 424 -1.74 -8.85 15.24
C ARG A 424 -0.29 -8.45 15.44
N LYS A 425 0.50 -9.25 16.13
CA LYS A 425 1.93 -8.92 16.30
C LYS A 425 2.66 -9.14 14.97
N SER A 426 3.62 -8.29 14.63
CA SER A 426 4.56 -8.39 13.48
C SER A 426 5.06 -9.81 13.24
N THR A 427 5.33 -10.54 14.33
CA THR A 427 5.77 -11.95 14.31
C THR A 427 4.75 -12.95 13.76
N GLU A 428 3.45 -12.64 13.76
CA GLU A 428 2.41 -13.44 13.09
C GLU A 428 2.46 -13.27 11.56
N PHE A 429 3.06 -12.18 11.08
CA PHE A 429 3.37 -11.92 9.67
C PHE A 429 4.84 -12.25 9.30
N GLY A 430 5.61 -12.81 10.25
CA GLY A 430 6.99 -13.24 10.03
C GLY A 430 8.05 -12.14 9.93
N TYR A 431 7.83 -10.97 10.55
CA TYR A 431 8.86 -9.95 10.69
C TYR A 431 9.02 -9.45 12.12
N ARG A 432 10.15 -8.79 12.39
CA ARG A 432 10.44 -7.97 13.57
C ARG A 432 11.17 -6.70 13.15
N PHE A 433 11.24 -5.73 14.06
CA PHE A 433 12.12 -4.58 13.92
C PHE A 433 13.43 -4.80 14.70
N SER A 434 14.52 -4.16 14.25
CA SER A 434 15.72 -4.04 15.09
C SER A 434 15.49 -3.06 16.25
N THR A 435 16.28 -3.19 17.31
CA THR A 435 16.25 -2.33 18.51
C THR A 435 17.13 -1.08 18.36
N TYR A 436 17.43 -0.65 17.13
CA TYR A 436 18.26 0.52 16.89
C TYR A 436 17.56 1.78 17.44
N ASN A 437 18.29 2.59 18.20
CA ASN A 437 17.85 3.73 19.02
C ASN A 437 16.87 3.43 20.18
N ASP A 438 16.36 2.21 20.36
CA ASP A 438 15.41 1.89 21.43
C ASP A 438 16.13 1.57 22.75
N LYS A 439 16.64 2.60 23.42
CA LYS A 439 17.30 2.49 24.73
C LYS A 439 16.27 2.30 25.87
N GLY A 440 15.72 1.09 25.99
CA GLY A 440 14.91 0.67 27.14
C GLY A 440 13.41 0.55 26.89
N TRP A 441 13.01 0.19 25.66
CA TRP A 441 11.62 0.02 25.23
C TRP A 441 11.41 -1.33 24.53
#